data_AF-A0A2T3B9G3-F1
#
_entry.id   AF-A0A2T3B9G3-F1
#
_cell.length_a   1.000
_cell.length_b   1.000
_cell.length_c   1.000
_cell.angle_alpha   90.00
_cell.angle_beta   90.00
_cell.angle_gamma   90.00
#
_symmetry.space_group_name_H-M   'P 1'
#
loop_
_entity.id
_entity.type
_entity.pdbx_description
1 polymer ?
#
loop_
_entity_poly.entity_id
_entity_poly.type
_entity_poly.pdbx_seq_one_letter_code
_entity_poly.pdbx_strand_id
1 'polypeptide(L)'
;MIAQLSALLLGASIAIASPIVDRGPSDSGDATQSIGVSGSTGAPSIESAAASTPSASNLVTSSKPGACGSPTIVTITVTNVPSTSAASATSTIDISEADANPTASVPVSRAGGVLQPSAAAEANPRDDTATRAFSSVTIKDASGQCLFIDPTAGDFRQNLIPVQVQDCDGSAGEKFDLITAGVHNNAPNSTLVVSSLTQGCLNFDPRRAAGDTVILFSCGGRADGGGGVTNSQLFPYSGNETTLSLAPENANGVTCLVPLNGKLDEANCNNDASQLYTIS
;
A
#
# COMPACT_ATOMS: atom_id res chain seq x y z
N MET A 1 -30.47 -27.58 -56.08
CA MET A 1 -29.41 -27.50 -57.12
C MET A 1 -28.44 -26.41 -56.70
N ILE A 2 -27.12 -26.59 -56.95
CA ILE A 2 -26.09 -25.54 -57.21
C ILE A 2 -26.06 -24.32 -56.26
N ALA A 3 -24.99 -24.00 -55.53
CA ALA A 3 -23.71 -24.68 -55.30
C ALA A 3 -23.03 -24.14 -54.03
N GLN A 4 -21.91 -24.76 -53.62
CA GLN A 4 -21.02 -24.25 -52.57
C GLN A 4 -20.29 -22.96 -53.02
N LEU A 5 -19.87 -22.15 -52.07
CA LEU A 5 -18.70 -21.27 -52.26
C LEU A 5 -17.81 -21.34 -51.02
N SER A 6 -16.69 -22.07 -51.13
CA SER A 6 -15.65 -22.12 -50.09
C SER A 6 -14.58 -21.07 -50.41
N ALA A 7 -14.37 -20.12 -49.50
CA ALA A 7 -13.28 -19.15 -49.58
C ALA A 7 -12.18 -19.54 -48.58
N LEU A 8 -11.05 -20.02 -49.10
CA LEU A 8 -9.88 -20.41 -48.33
C LEU A 8 -9.01 -19.17 -48.05
N LEU A 9 -8.92 -18.72 -46.80
CA LEU A 9 -7.92 -17.72 -46.41
C LEU A 9 -6.73 -18.42 -45.73
N LEU A 10 -5.55 -18.24 -46.33
CA LEU A 10 -4.29 -18.79 -45.82
C LEU A 10 -3.82 -17.99 -44.60
N GLY A 11 -3.26 -18.69 -43.62
CA GLY A 11 -2.60 -18.04 -42.49
C GLY A 11 -1.29 -17.37 -42.91
N ALA A 12 -1.06 -16.16 -42.39
CA ALA A 12 0.21 -15.44 -42.51
C ALA A 12 0.81 -15.22 -41.11
N SER A 13 1.65 -16.14 -40.66
CA SER A 13 2.38 -16.00 -39.39
C SER A 13 3.49 -14.96 -39.54
N ILE A 14 3.24 -13.72 -39.10
CA ILE A 14 4.26 -12.67 -39.07
C ILE A 14 5.19 -12.93 -37.87
N ALA A 15 6.34 -13.55 -38.14
CA ALA A 15 7.42 -13.66 -37.18
C ALA A 15 8.13 -12.31 -37.03
N ILE A 16 7.91 -11.63 -35.90
CA ILE A 16 8.59 -10.37 -35.58
C ILE A 16 9.98 -10.69 -35.04
N ALA A 17 11.03 -10.35 -35.78
CA ALA A 17 12.41 -10.57 -35.35
C ALA A 17 12.87 -9.47 -34.38
N SER A 18 13.02 -9.81 -33.10
CA SER A 18 13.60 -8.90 -32.10
C SER A 18 15.08 -8.62 -32.40
N PRO A 19 15.55 -7.35 -32.38
CA PRO A 19 16.97 -7.05 -32.45
C PRO A 19 17.67 -7.50 -31.16
N ILE A 20 18.61 -8.44 -31.29
CA ILE A 20 19.45 -8.88 -30.17
C ILE A 20 20.45 -7.76 -29.86
N VAL A 21 20.31 -7.10 -28.71
CA VAL A 21 21.34 -6.21 -28.18
C VAL A 21 22.30 -7.05 -27.34
N ASP A 22 23.37 -7.51 -27.98
CA ASP A 22 24.51 -8.07 -27.26
C ASP A 22 25.17 -6.98 -26.41
N ARG A 23 25.52 -7.31 -25.17
CA ARG A 23 26.19 -6.41 -24.23
C ARG A 23 27.06 -7.23 -23.28
N GLY A 24 28.21 -7.66 -23.80
CA GLY A 24 29.27 -8.29 -23.01
C GLY A 24 29.71 -7.43 -21.81
N PRO A 25 30.27 -8.05 -20.77
CA PRO A 25 30.63 -7.36 -19.53
C PRO A 25 31.81 -6.39 -19.73
N SER A 26 31.91 -5.41 -18.84
CA SER A 26 33.10 -4.57 -18.67
C SER A 26 33.27 -4.24 -17.19
N ASP A 27 34.52 -4.15 -16.77
CA ASP A 27 34.93 -4.52 -15.41
C ASP A 27 34.91 -3.36 -14.40
N SER A 28 35.07 -3.68 -13.12
CA SER A 28 35.20 -2.73 -12.03
C SER A 28 36.63 -2.16 -11.97
N GLY A 29 36.76 -0.83 -11.99
CA GLY A 29 38.07 -0.17 -11.91
C GLY A 29 37.96 1.23 -11.30
N ASP A 30 38.63 1.43 -10.17
CA ASP A 30 38.73 2.70 -9.47
C ASP A 30 39.93 3.54 -9.98
N ALA A 31 39.70 4.82 -10.27
CA ALA A 31 40.73 5.86 -10.26
C ALA A 31 40.11 7.27 -10.29
N THR A 32 40.46 8.06 -9.28
CA THR A 32 40.27 9.52 -9.18
C THR A 32 40.54 10.30 -10.48
N GLN A 33 39.63 11.20 -10.88
CA GLN A 33 39.95 12.37 -11.71
C GLN A 33 39.28 13.63 -11.17
N SER A 34 40.07 14.70 -11.04
CA SER A 34 39.67 15.98 -10.47
C SER A 34 39.15 16.95 -11.53
N ILE A 35 37.90 17.43 -11.39
CA ILE A 35 37.36 18.49 -12.24
C ILE A 35 37.89 19.85 -11.76
N GLY A 36 38.84 20.42 -12.50
CA GLY A 36 39.31 21.79 -12.31
C GLY A 36 38.58 22.75 -13.24
N VAL A 37 38.03 23.85 -12.70
CA VAL A 37 37.53 24.99 -13.48
C VAL A 37 38.08 26.29 -12.89
N SER A 38 38.89 27.00 -13.68
CA SER A 38 39.34 28.37 -13.35
C SER A 38 38.22 29.36 -13.69
N GLY A 39 37.88 30.25 -12.75
CA GLY A 39 37.00 31.39 -13.01
C GLY A 39 37.78 32.70 -13.13
N SER A 40 37.09 33.79 -13.47
CA SER A 40 37.53 35.15 -13.13
C SER A 40 36.38 36.17 -13.18
N THR A 41 36.28 36.98 -12.12
CA THR A 41 35.80 38.39 -12.06
C THR A 41 34.44 38.81 -12.66
N GLY A 42 33.61 39.59 -11.95
CA GLY A 42 33.85 40.20 -10.63
C GLY A 42 32.68 41.03 -10.07
N ALA A 43 32.88 41.59 -8.86
CA ALA A 43 31.95 42.43 -8.11
C ALA A 43 32.28 43.94 -8.25
N PRO A 44 31.46 44.87 -7.70
CA PRO A 44 31.54 45.27 -6.26
C PRO A 44 30.21 45.01 -5.48
N SER A 45 30.18 44.75 -4.16
CA SER A 45 30.46 45.62 -2.98
C SER A 45 29.39 46.71 -2.76
N ILE A 46 28.82 47.02 -1.58
CA ILE A 46 28.90 46.59 -0.14
C ILE A 46 27.52 46.93 0.50
N GLU A 47 27.12 46.70 1.77
CA GLU A 47 27.71 46.36 3.09
C GLU A 47 27.14 45.00 3.66
N SER A 48 27.37 44.42 4.85
CA SER A 48 27.58 44.84 6.27
C SER A 48 26.34 45.45 6.97
N ALA A 49 25.97 45.17 8.24
CA ALA A 49 26.30 44.13 9.24
C ALA A 49 25.15 44.08 10.32
N ALA A 50 25.09 43.34 11.46
CA ALA A 50 26.01 42.42 12.18
C ALA A 50 25.27 41.47 13.18
N ALA A 51 25.95 40.36 13.56
CA ALA A 51 25.94 39.58 14.83
C ALA A 51 24.70 39.34 15.75
N SER A 52 24.47 38.05 16.08
CA SER A 52 24.25 37.54 17.46
C SER A 52 24.50 36.02 17.55
N THR A 53 24.97 35.51 18.69
CA THR A 53 25.29 34.08 18.96
C THR A 53 24.43 33.52 20.11
N PRO A 54 24.31 32.18 20.26
CA PRO A 54 25.26 31.47 21.13
C PRO A 54 25.68 30.07 20.61
N SER A 55 26.48 29.35 21.39
CA SER A 55 27.12 28.06 21.04
C SER A 55 26.74 26.95 22.02
N ALA A 56 26.68 25.70 21.53
CA ALA A 56 26.81 24.49 22.33
C ALA A 56 27.46 23.38 21.48
N SER A 57 28.50 22.73 21.99
CA SER A 57 29.20 21.62 21.32
C SER A 57 29.46 20.51 22.34
N ASN A 58 28.95 19.31 22.08
CA ASN A 58 29.11 18.15 22.96
C ASN A 58 30.18 17.21 22.41
N LEU A 59 31.27 17.08 23.17
CA LEU A 59 32.41 16.21 22.86
C LEU A 59 32.19 14.80 23.44
N VAL A 60 32.15 13.77 22.59
CA VAL A 60 32.06 12.38 23.04
C VAL A 60 33.46 11.78 23.15
N THR A 61 33.96 11.63 24.38
CA THR A 61 35.25 11.00 24.67
C THR A 61 35.17 9.48 24.54
N SER A 62 35.95 8.89 23.63
CA SER A 62 36.10 7.43 23.54
C SER A 62 36.93 6.88 24.70
N SER A 63 36.45 5.82 25.35
CA SER A 63 37.16 5.06 26.38
C SER A 63 37.67 3.71 25.85
N LYS A 64 38.76 3.23 26.47
CA LYS A 64 39.57 2.09 26.00
C LYS A 64 38.99 0.73 26.43
N PRO A 65 39.12 -0.35 25.64
CA PRO A 65 38.70 -1.69 26.06
C PRO A 65 39.51 -2.21 27.26
N GLY A 66 38.81 -2.70 28.28
CA GLY A 66 39.38 -3.48 29.40
C GLY A 66 39.15 -4.99 29.17
N ALA A 67 40.07 -5.82 29.64
CA ALA A 67 40.01 -7.27 29.42
C ALA A 67 39.00 -7.98 30.34
N CYS A 68 38.30 -8.99 29.81
CA CYS A 68 37.43 -9.86 30.61
C CYS A 68 38.24 -10.79 31.51
N GLY A 69 37.93 -10.80 32.81
CA GLY A 69 38.36 -11.84 33.74
C GLY A 69 37.48 -13.10 33.63
N SER A 70 38.00 -14.24 34.10
CA SER A 70 37.28 -15.51 34.12
C SER A 70 36.10 -15.48 35.11
N PRO A 71 34.93 -16.06 34.79
CA PRO A 71 33.80 -16.13 35.71
C PRO A 71 34.03 -17.18 36.83
N THR A 72 33.95 -16.74 38.08
CA THR A 72 33.89 -17.64 39.25
C THR A 72 32.51 -18.28 39.34
N ILE A 73 32.44 -19.61 39.40
CA ILE A 73 31.19 -20.34 39.57
C ILE A 73 30.68 -20.16 41.02
N VAL A 74 29.44 -19.68 41.16
CA VAL A 74 28.72 -19.62 42.44
C VAL A 74 27.64 -20.69 42.46
N THR A 75 27.81 -21.70 43.30
CA THR A 75 26.83 -22.78 43.47
C THR A 75 25.64 -22.28 44.29
N ILE A 76 24.47 -22.18 43.65
CA ILE A 76 23.20 -21.82 44.32
C ILE A 76 22.44 -23.10 44.65
N THR A 77 22.25 -23.39 45.93
CA THR A 77 21.44 -24.52 46.41
C THR A 77 19.96 -24.19 46.29
N VAL A 78 19.22 -24.89 45.44
CA VAL A 78 17.77 -24.72 45.28
C VAL A 78 17.04 -25.80 46.08
N THR A 79 16.15 -25.39 46.99
CA THR A 79 15.32 -26.31 47.78
C THR A 79 14.07 -26.71 46.99
N ASN A 80 13.91 -28.00 46.68
CA ASN A 80 12.70 -28.50 46.02
C ASN A 80 11.45 -28.29 46.90
N VAL A 81 10.43 -27.68 46.31
CA VAL A 81 9.06 -27.62 46.84
C VAL A 81 8.17 -28.50 45.93
N PRO A 82 7.27 -29.33 46.47
CA PRO A 82 6.56 -30.33 45.68
C PRO A 82 5.60 -29.72 44.63
N SER A 83 5.54 -30.38 43.48
CA SER A 83 4.73 -29.99 42.32
C SER A 83 3.23 -30.24 42.53
N THR A 84 2.42 -29.18 42.41
CA THR A 84 0.99 -29.29 42.09
C THR A 84 0.79 -29.11 40.58
N SER A 85 0.00 -30.00 39.97
CA SER A 85 -0.19 -30.01 38.51
C SER A 85 -1.06 -28.83 38.05
N ALA A 86 -0.42 -27.80 37.48
CA ALA A 86 -1.12 -26.85 36.61
C ALA A 86 -1.43 -27.53 35.28
N ALA A 87 -2.67 -27.39 34.79
CA ALA A 87 -3.07 -27.96 33.51
C ALA A 87 -2.35 -27.27 32.35
N SER A 88 -2.02 -28.03 31.30
CA SER A 88 -1.57 -27.45 30.03
C SER A 88 -2.72 -26.66 29.41
N ALA A 89 -2.68 -25.34 29.56
CA ALA A 89 -3.49 -24.45 28.76
C ALA A 89 -2.97 -24.51 27.31
N THR A 90 -3.61 -25.34 26.49
CA THR A 90 -3.51 -25.23 25.04
C THR A 90 -4.15 -23.90 24.66
N SER A 91 -3.35 -22.85 24.51
CA SER A 91 -3.81 -21.58 23.97
C SER A 91 -4.22 -21.78 22.51
N THR A 92 -5.52 -21.97 22.29
CA THR A 92 -6.13 -21.74 20.99
C THR A 92 -5.90 -20.27 20.66
N ILE A 93 -5.18 -20.01 19.56
CA ILE A 93 -5.19 -18.69 18.96
C ILE A 93 -6.48 -18.63 18.15
N ASP A 94 -7.54 -18.15 18.78
CA ASP A 94 -8.82 -17.92 18.12
C ASP A 94 -8.66 -16.71 17.18
N ILE A 95 -8.38 -16.98 15.91
CA ILE A 95 -8.10 -15.96 14.88
C ILE A 95 -9.41 -15.30 14.40
N SER A 96 -10.18 -14.71 15.32
CA SER A 96 -11.32 -13.84 15.01
C SER A 96 -10.86 -12.40 14.74
N GLU A 97 -9.78 -12.25 13.97
CA GLU A 97 -8.97 -11.01 13.89
C GLU A 97 -9.29 -10.16 12.63
N ALA A 98 -10.32 -10.52 11.86
CA ALA A 98 -10.83 -9.72 10.74
C ALA A 98 -11.75 -8.56 11.17
N ASP A 99 -12.25 -8.57 12.42
CA ASP A 99 -13.27 -7.63 12.91
C ASP A 99 -12.70 -6.43 13.69
N ALA A 100 -11.37 -6.37 13.90
CA ALA A 100 -10.69 -5.28 14.59
C ALA A 100 -9.32 -5.01 13.98
N ASN A 101 -8.93 -3.74 13.86
CA ASN A 101 -7.62 -3.39 13.32
C ASN A 101 -6.54 -3.70 14.37
N PRO A 102 -5.51 -4.53 14.10
CA PRO A 102 -4.59 -4.97 15.14
C PRO A 102 -3.79 -3.82 15.77
N THR A 103 -3.95 -3.63 17.08
CA THR A 103 -3.26 -2.59 17.86
C THR A 103 -1.92 -3.05 18.45
N ALA A 104 -1.48 -4.27 18.09
CA ALA A 104 -0.24 -4.90 18.53
C ALA A 104 0.64 -5.31 17.34
N SER A 105 1.89 -5.69 17.63
CA SER A 105 2.85 -6.18 16.62
C SER A 105 2.52 -7.62 16.17
N VAL A 106 1.58 -7.75 15.23
CA VAL A 106 1.25 -9.02 14.55
C VAL A 106 2.10 -9.22 13.28
N PRO A 107 2.31 -10.45 12.78
CA PRO A 107 2.94 -10.68 11.49
C PRO A 107 2.20 -9.99 10.33
N VAL A 108 2.91 -9.60 9.28
CA VAL A 108 2.32 -9.10 8.01
C VAL A 108 2.87 -9.85 6.81
N SER A 109 2.08 -9.96 5.74
CA SER A 109 2.45 -10.80 4.57
C SER A 109 3.45 -10.14 3.61
N ARG A 110 3.68 -8.82 3.71
CA ARG A 110 4.65 -8.08 2.88
C ARG A 110 5.78 -7.45 3.70
N ALA A 111 6.37 -6.36 3.18
CA ALA A 111 7.59 -5.76 3.68
C ALA A 111 7.48 -5.30 5.15
N GLY A 112 8.55 -5.50 5.91
CA GLY A 112 8.64 -5.19 7.35
C GLY A 112 8.33 -6.37 8.28
N GLY A 113 7.59 -7.38 7.81
CA GLY A 113 7.42 -8.68 8.48
C GLY A 113 6.51 -8.70 9.72
N VAL A 114 6.43 -7.58 10.47
CA VAL A 114 5.42 -7.34 11.51
C VAL A 114 4.80 -5.94 11.35
N LEU A 115 3.53 -5.81 11.74
CA LEU A 115 2.82 -4.56 11.83
C LEU A 115 3.48 -3.62 12.84
N GLN A 116 3.53 -2.33 12.55
CA GLN A 116 3.93 -1.27 13.47
C GLN A 116 2.74 -0.32 13.66
N PRO A 117 1.89 -0.52 14.69
CA PRO A 117 0.62 0.19 14.83
C PRO A 117 0.73 1.72 14.79
N SER A 118 1.82 2.30 15.33
CA SER A 118 2.08 3.74 15.24
C SER A 118 2.35 4.21 13.80
N ALA A 119 3.16 3.47 13.04
CA ALA A 119 3.48 3.80 11.65
C ALA A 119 2.30 3.50 10.70
N ALA A 120 1.41 2.56 11.06
CA ALA A 120 0.15 2.34 10.38
C ALA A 120 -0.86 3.48 10.61
N ALA A 121 -0.95 3.99 11.84
CA ALA A 121 -1.79 5.15 12.17
C ALA A 121 -1.24 6.47 11.59
N GLU A 122 0.08 6.62 11.50
CA GLU A 122 0.75 7.74 10.82
C GLU A 122 0.51 7.67 9.30
N ALA A 123 0.60 6.49 8.69
CA ALA A 123 0.36 6.32 7.26
C ALA A 123 -1.12 6.41 6.87
N ASN A 124 -2.06 6.01 7.73
CA ASN A 124 -3.50 6.02 7.43
C ASN A 124 -4.27 6.84 8.47
N PRO A 125 -4.05 8.18 8.53
CA PRO A 125 -4.81 9.04 9.42
C PRO A 125 -6.28 9.10 8.96
N ARG A 126 -7.20 9.18 9.92
CA ARG A 126 -8.62 9.43 9.62
C ARG A 126 -8.79 10.88 9.17
N ASP A 127 -9.37 11.08 7.99
CA ASP A 127 -9.83 12.40 7.58
C ASP A 127 -11.14 12.75 8.32
N ASP A 128 -11.02 13.62 9.32
CA ASP A 128 -12.13 14.18 10.11
C ASP A 128 -12.77 15.42 9.45
N THR A 129 -12.21 15.93 8.34
CA THR A 129 -12.86 16.95 7.49
C THR A 129 -13.74 16.33 6.41
N ALA A 130 -13.67 15.01 6.24
CA ALA A 130 -14.29 14.27 5.15
C ALA A 130 -15.81 14.37 5.11
N THR A 131 -16.34 14.86 3.99
CA THR A 131 -17.74 14.68 3.61
C THR A 131 -17.93 13.26 3.08
N ARG A 132 -18.76 12.48 3.76
CA ARG A 132 -19.01 11.07 3.50
C ARG A 132 -20.41 10.90 2.91
N ALA A 133 -20.50 10.36 1.70
CA ALA A 133 -21.78 9.99 1.09
C ALA A 133 -22.33 8.69 1.71
N PHE A 134 -21.42 7.76 2.00
CA PHE A 134 -21.70 6.55 2.78
C PHE A 134 -20.58 6.33 3.82
N SER A 135 -20.86 5.57 4.87
CA SER A 135 -19.88 5.18 5.89
C SER A 135 -20.20 3.81 6.46
N SER A 136 -19.17 3.00 6.68
CA SER A 136 -19.25 1.59 7.09
C SER A 136 -20.22 0.74 6.24
N VAL A 137 -20.33 1.04 4.94
CA VAL A 137 -21.15 0.28 3.99
C VAL A 137 -20.38 -0.91 3.43
N THR A 138 -21.12 -1.92 3.01
CA THR A 138 -20.59 -3.07 2.30
C THR A 138 -20.67 -2.82 0.79
N ILE A 139 -19.58 -3.05 0.06
CA ILE A 139 -19.52 -2.91 -1.40
C ILE A 139 -19.51 -4.30 -2.03
N LYS A 140 -20.46 -4.58 -2.93
CA LYS A 140 -20.69 -5.90 -3.54
C LYS A 140 -20.54 -5.87 -5.05
N ASP A 141 -19.95 -6.90 -5.63
CA ASP A 141 -19.89 -7.09 -7.08
C ASP A 141 -21.25 -7.54 -7.67
N ALA A 142 -21.28 -7.82 -8.97
CA ALA A 142 -22.48 -8.31 -9.65
C ALA A 142 -22.85 -9.78 -9.33
N SER A 143 -21.97 -10.55 -8.69
CA SER A 143 -22.29 -11.90 -8.17
C SER A 143 -22.88 -11.86 -6.75
N GLY A 144 -22.76 -10.72 -6.07
CA GLY A 144 -23.18 -10.52 -4.69
C GLY A 144 -22.07 -10.73 -3.66
N GLN A 145 -20.84 -11.02 -4.11
CA GLN A 145 -19.65 -11.13 -3.28
C GLN A 145 -19.13 -9.76 -2.86
N CYS A 146 -18.59 -9.69 -1.65
CA CYS A 146 -18.13 -8.48 -1.01
C CYS A 146 -16.67 -8.17 -1.35
N LEU A 147 -16.36 -6.88 -1.51
CA LEU A 147 -15.00 -6.39 -1.32
C LEU A 147 -14.59 -6.61 0.15
N PHE A 148 -13.39 -7.13 0.39
CA PHE A 148 -12.88 -7.43 1.72
C PHE A 148 -11.39 -7.13 1.82
N ILE A 149 -10.91 -6.71 2.99
CA ILE A 149 -9.48 -6.48 3.25
C ILE A 149 -9.02 -7.17 4.53
N ASP A 150 -7.84 -7.79 4.44
CA ASP A 150 -7.11 -8.34 5.58
C ASP A 150 -6.12 -7.26 6.08
N PRO A 151 -6.25 -6.74 7.32
CA PRO A 151 -5.38 -5.70 7.85
C PRO A 151 -3.91 -6.11 7.99
N THR A 152 -3.59 -7.41 7.89
CA THR A 152 -2.23 -7.97 7.93
C THR A 152 -1.64 -8.27 6.55
N ALA A 153 -2.42 -8.21 5.48
CA ALA A 153 -1.97 -8.56 4.11
C ALA A 153 -1.16 -7.46 3.39
N GLY A 154 -0.76 -6.40 4.13
CA GLY A 154 0.01 -5.27 3.65
C GLY A 154 1.47 -5.29 4.10
N ASP A 155 2.12 -4.12 4.03
CA ASP A 155 3.39 -3.84 4.70
C ASP A 155 3.18 -3.49 6.19
N PHE A 156 4.27 -3.24 6.92
CA PHE A 156 4.27 -2.85 8.33
C PHE A 156 3.47 -1.58 8.69
N ARG A 157 2.95 -0.83 7.70
CA ARG A 157 2.11 0.36 7.84
C ARG A 157 0.71 0.17 7.25
N GLN A 158 0.32 -1.07 6.93
CA GLN A 158 -0.95 -1.40 6.28
C GLN A 158 -1.10 -0.82 4.86
N ASN A 159 -0.01 -0.37 4.23
CA ASN A 159 0.00 -0.06 2.81
C ASN A 159 0.05 -1.37 1.99
N LEU A 160 -0.38 -1.31 0.74
CA LEU A 160 -0.33 -2.42 -0.22
C LEU A 160 -1.23 -3.62 0.14
N ILE A 161 -2.23 -3.47 1.02
CA ILE A 161 -3.19 -4.56 1.32
C ILE A 161 -3.98 -4.87 0.03
N PRO A 162 -3.97 -6.12 -0.50
CA PRO A 162 -4.81 -6.48 -1.64
C PRO A 162 -6.29 -6.46 -1.23
N VAL A 163 -7.14 -5.93 -2.10
CA VAL A 163 -8.60 -6.06 -1.95
C VAL A 163 -9.01 -7.42 -2.48
N GLN A 164 -9.70 -8.19 -1.64
CA GLN A 164 -10.22 -9.51 -1.92
C GLN A 164 -11.68 -9.41 -2.39
N VAL A 165 -12.16 -10.42 -3.11
CA VAL A 165 -13.58 -10.58 -3.45
C VAL A 165 -14.01 -11.96 -2.95
N GLN A 166 -14.92 -11.99 -1.98
CA GLN A 166 -15.32 -13.20 -1.26
C GLN A 166 -16.77 -13.13 -0.77
N ASP A 167 -17.29 -14.22 -0.22
CA ASP A 167 -18.62 -14.22 0.39
C ASP A 167 -18.66 -13.26 1.59
N CYS A 168 -19.75 -12.50 1.70
CA CYS A 168 -19.94 -11.47 2.73
C CYS A 168 -20.09 -12.10 4.12
N ASP A 169 -19.23 -11.69 5.06
CA ASP A 169 -19.22 -12.17 6.45
C ASP A 169 -19.76 -11.13 7.46
N GLY A 170 -19.96 -9.89 7.02
CA GLY A 170 -20.44 -8.79 7.84
C GLY A 170 -19.39 -8.12 8.74
N SER A 171 -18.15 -8.61 8.75
CA SER A 171 -17.06 -8.11 9.59
C SER A 171 -16.63 -6.69 9.23
N ALA A 172 -15.82 -6.08 10.10
CA ALA A 172 -15.19 -4.79 9.81
C ALA A 172 -14.29 -4.80 8.54
N GLY A 173 -13.76 -5.96 8.12
CA GLY A 173 -12.92 -6.12 6.94
C GLY A 173 -13.64 -5.89 5.59
N GLU A 174 -14.97 -6.02 5.54
CA GLU A 174 -15.79 -5.70 4.34
C GLU A 174 -16.40 -4.28 4.37
N LYS A 175 -16.03 -3.43 5.33
CA LYS A 175 -16.65 -2.09 5.51
C LYS A 175 -15.82 -0.97 4.91
N PHE A 176 -16.50 -0.12 4.15
CA PHE A 176 -15.93 1.03 3.47
C PHE A 176 -16.72 2.32 3.69
N ASP A 177 -16.04 3.45 3.59
CA ASP A 177 -16.59 4.79 3.52
C ASP A 177 -16.42 5.32 2.07
N LEU A 178 -17.42 6.04 1.55
CA LEU A 178 -17.30 6.77 0.28
C LEU A 178 -17.17 8.27 0.60
N ILE A 179 -15.98 8.82 0.39
CA ILE A 179 -15.64 10.21 0.71
C ILE A 179 -15.65 11.06 -0.56
N THR A 180 -16.55 12.05 -0.63
CA THR A 180 -16.76 12.93 -1.79
C THR A 180 -16.12 14.31 -1.67
N ALA A 181 -15.64 14.67 -0.48
CA ALA A 181 -14.74 15.81 -0.26
C ALA A 181 -13.93 15.61 1.03
N GLY A 182 -12.72 16.17 1.13
CA GLY A 182 -11.85 16.09 2.30
C GLY A 182 -10.45 16.62 2.01
N VAL A 183 -9.48 16.36 2.89
CA VAL A 183 -8.05 16.67 2.67
C VAL A 183 -7.53 15.95 1.42
N HIS A 184 -7.97 14.71 1.20
CA HIS A 184 -7.51 13.84 0.12
C HIS A 184 -8.45 13.79 -1.10
N ASN A 185 -9.57 14.54 -1.08
CA ASN A 185 -10.47 14.67 -2.22
C ASN A 185 -11.00 16.11 -2.36
N ASN A 186 -10.62 16.79 -3.44
CA ASN A 186 -11.19 18.08 -3.85
C ASN A 186 -11.79 18.04 -5.27
N ALA A 187 -11.98 16.84 -5.84
CA ALA A 187 -12.44 16.63 -7.20
C ALA A 187 -13.97 16.48 -7.24
N PRO A 188 -14.69 17.30 -8.04
CA PRO A 188 -16.14 17.24 -8.11
C PRO A 188 -16.60 16.02 -8.94
N ASN A 189 -17.62 15.32 -8.44
CA ASN A 189 -18.14 14.06 -8.98
C ASN A 189 -17.14 12.88 -8.88
N SER A 190 -16.28 12.91 -7.85
CA SER A 190 -15.29 11.88 -7.57
C SER A 190 -15.39 11.41 -6.12
N THR A 191 -15.10 10.13 -5.86
CA THR A 191 -15.02 9.58 -4.50
C THR A 191 -13.73 8.84 -4.25
N LEU A 192 -13.24 8.91 -3.01
CA LEU A 192 -12.32 7.92 -2.45
C LEU A 192 -13.16 6.78 -1.86
N VAL A 193 -12.82 5.54 -2.19
CA VAL A 193 -13.31 4.36 -1.47
C VAL A 193 -12.28 4.05 -0.37
N VAL A 194 -12.67 4.16 0.89
CA VAL A 194 -11.75 4.09 2.04
C VAL A 194 -12.18 2.96 2.97
N SER A 195 -11.26 2.11 3.43
CA SER A 195 -11.61 1.09 4.43
C SER A 195 -11.96 1.74 5.77
N SER A 196 -13.13 1.43 6.33
CA SER A 196 -13.54 1.90 7.65
C SER A 196 -12.71 1.27 8.78
N LEU A 197 -11.96 0.18 8.49
CA LEU A 197 -11.12 -0.55 9.43
C LEU A 197 -9.70 0.02 9.53
N THR A 198 -9.06 0.29 8.39
CA THR A 198 -7.64 0.72 8.32
C THR A 198 -7.45 2.18 7.92
N GLN A 199 -8.52 2.87 7.50
CA GLN A 199 -8.48 4.18 6.86
C GLN A 199 -7.63 4.29 5.57
N GLY A 200 -7.13 3.18 5.04
CA GLY A 200 -6.46 3.16 3.73
C GLY A 200 -7.44 3.39 2.58
N CYS A 201 -7.01 4.16 1.57
CA CYS A 201 -7.75 4.43 0.34
C CYS A 201 -7.50 3.34 -0.72
N LEU A 202 -8.56 2.92 -1.42
CA LEU A 202 -8.48 2.10 -2.63
C LEU A 202 -7.62 2.83 -3.68
N ASN A 203 -6.60 2.15 -4.21
CA ASN A 203 -5.61 2.70 -5.12
C ASN A 203 -5.34 1.73 -6.27
N PHE A 204 -5.37 2.25 -7.51
CA PHE A 204 -4.91 1.54 -8.70
C PHE A 204 -3.54 2.04 -9.17
N ASP A 205 -2.57 1.12 -9.30
CA ASP A 205 -1.24 1.39 -9.83
C ASP A 205 -0.86 0.40 -10.95
N PRO A 206 -0.97 0.80 -12.24
CA PRO A 206 -0.68 -0.07 -13.39
C PRO A 206 0.82 -0.38 -13.59
N ARG A 207 1.70 0.07 -12.70
CA ARG A 207 3.13 -0.28 -12.71
C ARG A 207 3.43 -1.55 -11.90
N ARG A 208 2.42 -2.09 -11.22
CA ARG A 208 2.47 -3.31 -10.40
C ARG A 208 2.35 -4.55 -11.29
N ALA A 209 2.52 -5.74 -10.71
CA ALA A 209 2.19 -6.98 -11.40
C ALA A 209 0.66 -7.18 -11.45
N ALA A 210 0.17 -7.87 -12.49
CA ALA A 210 -1.19 -8.39 -12.51
C ALA A 210 -1.46 -9.28 -11.28
N GLY A 211 -2.67 -9.22 -10.74
CA GLY A 211 -3.04 -9.76 -9.44
C GLY A 211 -2.62 -8.90 -8.24
N ASP A 212 -1.97 -7.75 -8.47
CA ASP A 212 -1.48 -6.83 -7.43
C ASP A 212 -1.65 -5.34 -7.80
N THR A 213 -2.38 -5.01 -8.89
CA THR A 213 -2.56 -3.63 -9.38
C THR A 213 -3.48 -2.79 -8.48
N VAL A 214 -4.42 -3.44 -7.78
CA VAL A 214 -5.38 -2.82 -6.87
C VAL A 214 -5.07 -3.17 -5.43
N ILE A 215 -5.05 -2.14 -4.58
CA ILE A 215 -4.69 -2.25 -3.15
C ILE A 215 -5.37 -1.15 -2.33
N LEU A 216 -5.39 -1.32 -1.01
CA LEU A 216 -5.40 -0.16 -0.12
C LEU A 216 -3.99 0.44 -0.01
N PHE A 217 -3.94 1.75 0.01
CA PHE A 217 -2.75 2.55 0.25
C PHE A 217 -3.13 3.80 1.03
N SER A 218 -2.16 4.40 1.72
CA SER A 218 -2.33 5.70 2.37
C SER A 218 -3.03 6.72 1.46
N CYS A 219 -4.04 7.39 2.00
CA CYS A 219 -4.83 8.37 1.27
C CYS A 219 -3.97 9.56 0.81
N GLY A 220 -4.20 10.02 -0.42
CA GLY A 220 -3.36 11.01 -1.09
C GLY A 220 -2.05 10.47 -1.68
N GLY A 221 -1.86 9.15 -1.73
CA GLY A 221 -0.87 8.49 -2.58
C GLY A 221 0.59 8.50 -2.09
N ARG A 222 0.85 8.80 -0.82
CA ARG A 222 2.19 8.73 -0.21
C ARG A 222 2.18 7.80 0.98
N ALA A 223 3.12 6.85 1.04
CA ALA A 223 3.14 5.76 2.03
C ALA A 223 3.34 6.18 3.51
N ASP A 224 3.34 7.48 3.80
CA ASP A 224 3.65 8.14 5.06
C ASP A 224 2.50 9.04 5.56
N GLY A 225 1.32 9.01 4.93
CA GLY A 225 0.19 9.87 5.30
C GLY A 225 0.32 11.33 4.84
N GLY A 226 1.49 11.77 4.38
CA GLY A 226 1.74 13.13 3.88
C GLY A 226 1.15 13.42 2.49
N GLY A 227 0.13 12.66 2.09
CA GLY A 227 -0.50 12.66 0.78
C GLY A 227 -1.27 13.93 0.44
N GLY A 228 -1.49 14.15 -0.86
CA GLY A 228 -2.36 15.22 -1.37
C GLY A 228 -3.70 14.68 -1.84
N VAL A 229 -4.12 15.12 -3.02
CA VAL A 229 -5.16 14.46 -3.84
C VAL A 229 -4.45 13.71 -4.97
N THR A 230 -4.88 12.49 -5.30
CA THR A 230 -4.30 11.68 -6.39
C THR A 230 -5.38 10.99 -7.22
N ASN A 231 -5.26 11.06 -8.54
CA ASN A 231 -6.18 10.40 -9.48
C ASN A 231 -6.00 8.86 -9.51
N SER A 232 -5.01 8.31 -8.80
CA SER A 232 -4.89 6.86 -8.57
C SER A 232 -5.87 6.30 -7.53
N GLN A 233 -6.55 7.17 -6.77
CA GLN A 233 -7.46 6.80 -5.67
C GLN A 233 -8.89 7.36 -5.86
N LEU A 234 -9.11 8.16 -6.90
CA LEU A 234 -10.41 8.76 -7.21
C LEU A 234 -11.17 7.93 -8.24
N PHE A 235 -12.48 7.77 -7.99
CA PHE A 235 -13.42 7.02 -8.81
C PHE A 235 -14.65 7.89 -9.11
N PRO A 236 -15.16 7.96 -10.35
CA PRO A 236 -16.33 8.78 -10.71
C PRO A 236 -17.60 8.40 -9.95
N TYR A 237 -18.21 9.37 -9.26
CA TYR A 237 -19.38 9.20 -8.40
C TYR A 237 -20.04 10.55 -8.10
N SER A 238 -21.33 10.75 -8.45
CA SER A 238 -21.98 12.07 -8.31
C SER A 238 -22.59 12.35 -6.92
N GLY A 239 -22.60 11.37 -6.01
CA GLY A 239 -22.93 11.55 -4.60
C GLY A 239 -24.22 10.87 -4.13
N ASN A 240 -25.02 10.31 -5.03
CA ASN A 240 -26.42 9.95 -4.80
C ASN A 240 -26.79 8.52 -5.26
N GLU A 241 -25.84 7.81 -5.88
CA GLU A 241 -26.03 6.51 -6.49
C GLU A 241 -25.79 5.37 -5.48
N THR A 242 -26.66 4.36 -5.45
CA THR A 242 -26.41 3.11 -4.70
C THR A 242 -25.60 2.09 -5.52
N THR A 243 -25.11 2.49 -6.70
CA THR A 243 -24.22 1.71 -7.55
C THR A 243 -23.06 2.56 -8.05
N LEU A 244 -21.90 1.93 -8.22
CA LEU A 244 -20.63 2.56 -8.58
C LEU A 244 -19.89 1.70 -9.60
N SER A 245 -19.23 2.31 -10.60
CA SER A 245 -18.21 1.62 -11.38
C SER A 245 -16.83 2.04 -10.88
N LEU A 246 -15.98 1.06 -10.56
CA LEU A 246 -14.63 1.31 -10.07
C LEU A 246 -13.69 1.56 -11.26
N ALA A 247 -13.90 2.65 -12.00
CA ALA A 247 -13.00 3.13 -13.06
C ALA A 247 -12.07 4.23 -12.50
N PRO A 248 -10.80 3.94 -12.16
CA PRO A 248 -9.92 4.92 -11.53
C PRO A 248 -9.54 6.04 -12.49
N GLU A 249 -9.51 7.29 -12.01
CA GLU A 249 -9.30 8.47 -12.87
C GLU A 249 -7.95 8.46 -13.63
N ASN A 250 -6.89 7.92 -13.04
CA ASN A 250 -5.58 7.77 -13.71
C ASN A 250 -5.63 6.84 -14.94
N ALA A 251 -6.66 5.99 -15.07
CA ALA A 251 -6.91 5.15 -16.24
C ALA A 251 -7.85 5.79 -17.28
N ASN A 252 -8.36 7.01 -17.03
CA ASN A 252 -9.16 7.80 -17.99
C ASN A 252 -10.40 7.05 -18.56
N GLY A 253 -11.01 6.15 -17.78
CA GLY A 253 -12.15 5.33 -18.21
C GLY A 253 -11.82 4.20 -19.20
N VAL A 254 -10.52 3.88 -19.39
CA VAL A 254 -10.09 2.73 -20.19
C VAL A 254 -10.03 1.46 -19.35
N THR A 255 -9.55 1.56 -18.10
CA THR A 255 -9.50 0.46 -17.12
C THR A 255 -10.65 0.57 -16.14
N CYS A 256 -11.32 -0.55 -15.88
CA CYS A 256 -12.30 -0.75 -14.81
C CYS A 256 -11.77 -1.86 -13.89
N LEU A 257 -11.92 -1.69 -12.58
CA LEU A 257 -11.54 -2.71 -11.61
C LEU A 257 -12.67 -3.76 -11.53
N VAL A 258 -12.29 -5.03 -11.55
CA VAL A 258 -13.21 -6.19 -11.63
C VAL A 258 -12.76 -7.34 -10.73
N PRO A 259 -13.65 -8.29 -10.36
CA PRO A 259 -13.27 -9.52 -9.67
C PRO A 259 -12.44 -10.42 -10.59
N LEU A 260 -11.22 -10.76 -10.17
CA LEU A 260 -10.32 -11.67 -10.86
C LEU A 260 -9.55 -12.53 -9.85
N ASN A 261 -9.64 -13.85 -9.97
CA ASN A 261 -8.94 -14.82 -9.10
C ASN A 261 -9.13 -14.60 -7.57
N GLY A 262 -10.33 -14.16 -7.14
CA GLY A 262 -10.65 -13.88 -5.74
C GLY A 262 -10.08 -12.54 -5.21
N LYS A 263 -9.64 -11.66 -6.11
CA LYS A 263 -9.17 -10.30 -5.81
C LYS A 263 -9.85 -9.28 -6.72
N LEU A 264 -9.74 -8.02 -6.35
CA LEU A 264 -10.01 -6.91 -7.25
C LEU A 264 -8.75 -6.66 -8.09
N ASP A 265 -8.87 -6.59 -9.41
CA ASP A 265 -7.75 -6.35 -10.34
C ASP A 265 -8.27 -5.62 -11.61
N GLU A 266 -7.39 -5.33 -12.58
CA GLU A 266 -7.78 -4.59 -13.78
C GLU A 266 -8.40 -5.40 -14.93
N ALA A 267 -9.35 -4.78 -15.64
CA ALA A 267 -9.79 -5.15 -16.98
C ALA A 267 -10.17 -3.92 -17.81
N ASN A 268 -10.32 -4.06 -19.13
CA ASN A 268 -10.84 -2.98 -19.98
C ASN A 268 -12.29 -2.65 -19.59
N CYS A 269 -12.63 -1.36 -19.47
CA CYS A 269 -14.02 -0.93 -19.32
C CYS A 269 -14.84 -1.31 -20.55
N ASN A 270 -16.01 -1.92 -20.32
CA ASN A 270 -16.98 -2.32 -21.34
C ASN A 270 -18.43 -1.85 -21.03
N ASN A 271 -18.67 -1.32 -19.82
CA ASN A 271 -19.99 -0.91 -19.31
C ASN A 271 -20.99 -2.09 -19.11
N ASP A 272 -20.48 -3.31 -18.98
CA ASP A 272 -21.29 -4.47 -18.58
C ASP A 272 -21.67 -4.41 -17.09
N ALA A 273 -22.77 -5.07 -16.73
CA ALA A 273 -23.23 -5.12 -15.34
C ALA A 273 -22.18 -5.75 -14.38
N SER A 274 -21.31 -6.62 -14.87
CA SER A 274 -20.17 -7.18 -14.11
C SER A 274 -19.11 -6.15 -13.69
N GLN A 275 -19.14 -4.93 -14.22
CA GLN A 275 -18.26 -3.80 -13.85
C GLN A 275 -18.95 -2.77 -12.94
N LEU A 276 -20.14 -3.12 -12.42
CA LEU A 276 -20.91 -2.31 -11.48
C LEU A 276 -20.93 -2.98 -10.10
N TYR A 277 -20.69 -2.17 -9.08
CA TYR A 277 -20.73 -2.54 -7.68
C TYR A 277 -21.97 -1.94 -7.02
N THR A 278 -22.61 -2.69 -6.13
CA THR A 278 -23.74 -2.23 -5.31
C THR A 278 -23.25 -1.83 -3.92
N ILE A 279 -23.78 -0.73 -3.40
CA ILE A 279 -23.50 -0.20 -2.06
C ILE A 279 -24.68 -0.55 -1.16
N SER A 280 -24.42 -1.22 -0.02
CA SER A 280 -25.45 -1.69 0.92
C SER A 280 -25.04 -1.60 2.39
#